data_AF-A0A5K1GXA4-F1
#
_entry.id   AF-A0A5K1GXA4-F1
#
_cell.length_a   1.000
_cell.length_b   1.000
_cell.length_c   1.000
_cell.angle_alpha   90.00
_cell.angle_beta   90.00
_cell.angle_gamma   90.00
#
_symmetry.space_group_name_H-M   'P 1'
#
loop_
_entity.id
_entity.type
_entity.pdbx_description
1 polymer ?
#
loop_
_entity_poly.entity_id
_entity_poly.type
_entity_poly.pdbx_seq_one_letter_code
_entity_poly.pdbx_strand_id
1 'polypeptide(L)'
;TQLERHENSILRQENDKLRAENMSIRDAMRNPICSNCGGPAILGEISLEEQHLRIENARLKDELDRVCALASKFLGRPVSGMSSVPPMPSSSLELGVGSNGFGGLSSVATTLPAGAADFGVAGALGVVAPRPPNVMSVERSMLAELALVAMDEL
;
A
#
# COMPACT_ATOMS: atom_id res chain seq x y z
N THR A 1 57.61 1.52 23.19
CA THR A 1 57.53 2.93 23.64
C THR A 1 56.10 3.30 24.02
N GLN A 2 55.83 4.52 24.53
CA GLN A 2 54.44 5.00 24.73
C GLN A 2 53.72 5.25 23.39
N LEU A 3 54.45 5.65 22.34
CA LEU A 3 53.95 5.87 20.99
C LEU A 3 53.34 4.59 20.40
N GLU A 4 54.08 3.47 20.44
CA GLU A 4 53.59 2.15 20.01
C GLU A 4 52.29 1.72 20.73
N ARG A 5 52.12 2.07 22.01
CA ARG A 5 50.89 1.73 22.76
C ARG A 5 49.70 2.54 22.28
N HIS A 6 49.89 3.83 22.00
CA HIS A 6 48.85 4.70 21.46
C HIS A 6 48.45 4.27 20.05
N GLU A 7 49.44 4.00 19.18
CA GLU A 7 49.25 3.48 17.83
C GLU A 7 48.51 2.13 17.84
N ASN A 8 48.92 1.19 18.70
CA ASN A 8 48.23 -0.10 18.83
C ASN A 8 46.78 0.05 19.33
N SER A 9 46.48 1.07 20.14
CA SER A 9 45.12 1.38 20.58
C SER A 9 44.26 1.91 19.44
N ILE A 10 44.80 2.79 18.59
CA ILE A 10 44.11 3.30 17.39
C ILE A 10 43.83 2.17 16.41
N LEU A 11 44.84 1.35 16.09
CA LEU A 11 44.71 0.22 15.18
C LEU A 11 43.67 -0.81 15.65
N ARG A 12 43.55 -1.04 16.97
CA ARG A 12 42.46 -1.89 17.52
C ARG A 12 41.09 -1.26 17.32
N GLN A 13 40.93 0.02 17.64
CA GLN A 13 39.68 0.75 17.47
C GLN A 13 39.22 0.75 16.00
N GLU A 14 40.15 0.98 15.06
CA GLU A 14 39.88 0.93 13.63
C GLU A 14 39.54 -0.48 13.17
N ASN A 15 40.25 -1.51 13.65
CA ASN A 15 39.95 -2.90 13.30
C ASN A 15 38.56 -3.34 13.80
N ASP A 16 38.16 -2.93 15.00
CA ASP A 16 36.84 -3.23 15.56
C ASP A 16 35.72 -2.45 14.85
N LYS A 17 35.99 -1.19 14.43
CA LYS A 17 35.10 -0.43 13.55
C LYS A 17 34.91 -1.13 12.20
N LEU A 18 36.01 -1.53 11.54
CA LEU A 18 35.98 -2.25 10.26
C LEU A 18 35.26 -3.59 10.38
N ARG A 19 35.41 -4.31 11.50
CA ARG A 19 34.63 -5.54 11.79
C ARG A 19 33.13 -5.25 11.89
N ALA A 20 32.74 -4.18 12.58
CA ALA A 20 31.32 -3.79 12.71
C ALA A 20 30.72 -3.41 11.35
N GLU A 21 31.41 -2.59 10.56
CA GLU A 21 31.00 -2.23 9.19
C GLU A 21 30.92 -3.47 8.30
N ASN A 22 31.90 -4.37 8.36
CA ASN A 22 31.92 -5.60 7.56
C ASN A 22 30.85 -6.63 7.98
N MET A 23 30.39 -6.62 9.23
CA MET A 23 29.20 -7.37 9.65
C MET A 23 27.92 -6.73 9.09
N SER A 24 27.77 -5.40 9.21
CA SER A 24 26.62 -4.66 8.68
C SER A 24 26.45 -4.83 7.16
N ILE A 25 27.55 -4.73 6.40
CA ILE A 25 27.56 -4.96 4.96
C ILE A 25 27.13 -6.40 4.62
N ARG A 26 27.65 -7.41 5.34
CA ARG A 26 27.27 -8.82 5.10
C ARG A 26 25.81 -9.10 5.43
N ASP A 27 25.26 -8.46 6.44
CA ASP A 27 23.84 -8.60 6.78
C ASP A 27 22.93 -7.92 5.74
N ALA A 28 23.27 -6.70 5.30
CA ALA A 28 22.59 -6.01 4.21
C ALA A 28 22.66 -6.79 2.87
N MET A 29 23.80 -7.44 2.59
CA MET A 29 23.99 -8.31 1.43
C MET A 29 23.30 -9.68 1.54
N ARG A 30 22.72 -10.04 2.69
CA ARG A 30 22.03 -11.33 2.87
C ARG A 30 20.69 -11.39 2.14
N ASN A 31 20.02 -10.25 1.99
CA ASN A 31 18.76 -10.15 1.25
C ASN A 31 18.69 -8.80 0.50
N PRO A 32 19.51 -8.60 -0.55
CA PRO A 32 19.49 -7.39 -1.35
C PRO A 32 18.13 -7.21 -2.04
N ILE A 33 17.69 -5.97 -2.17
CA ILE A 33 16.39 -5.59 -2.76
C ILE A 33 16.64 -4.61 -3.90
N CYS A 34 15.91 -4.77 -5.00
CA CYS A 34 15.95 -3.86 -6.13
C CYS A 34 15.33 -2.50 -5.76
N SER A 35 16.10 -1.42 -5.90
CA SER A 35 15.64 -0.04 -5.65
C SER A 35 14.51 0.43 -6.57
N ASN A 36 14.33 -0.19 -7.74
CA ASN A 36 13.30 0.20 -8.71
C ASN A 36 11.97 -0.55 -8.54
N CYS A 37 11.97 -1.81 -8.07
CA CYS A 37 10.75 -2.63 -8.00
C CYS A 37 10.46 -3.24 -6.62
N GLY A 38 11.36 -3.10 -5.64
CA GLY A 38 11.20 -3.68 -4.30
C GLY A 38 11.30 -5.21 -4.24
N GLY A 39 11.61 -5.87 -5.36
CA GLY A 39 11.81 -7.33 -5.41
C GLY A 39 13.19 -7.76 -4.90
N PRO A 40 13.38 -9.03 -4.50
CA PRO A 40 14.70 -9.57 -4.16
C PRO A 40 15.66 -9.45 -5.33
N ALA A 41 16.88 -8.99 -5.07
CA ALA A 41 17.99 -8.90 -6.03
C ALA A 41 19.02 -10.02 -5.83
N ILE A 42 18.59 -11.15 -5.27
CA ILE A 42 19.41 -12.36 -5.09
C ILE A 42 19.47 -13.10 -6.43
N LEU A 43 20.68 -13.47 -6.86
CA LEU A 43 20.92 -14.44 -7.95
C LEU A 43 20.64 -15.88 -7.48
N GLY A 44 19.38 -16.13 -7.08
CA GLY A 44 18.80 -17.45 -6.93
C GLY A 44 17.83 -17.69 -8.10
N GLU A 45 17.35 -18.93 -8.25
CA GLU A 45 16.34 -19.26 -9.26
C GLU A 45 14.97 -18.70 -8.87
N ILE A 46 14.80 -17.38 -9.04
CA ILE A 46 13.49 -16.77 -9.26
C ILE A 46 12.97 -17.39 -10.55
N SER A 47 11.77 -17.97 -10.55
CA SER A 47 11.22 -18.54 -11.78
C SER A 47 11.07 -17.44 -12.83
N LEU A 48 11.35 -17.77 -14.09
CA LEU A 48 11.29 -16.80 -15.19
C LEU A 48 9.90 -16.15 -15.30
N GLU A 49 8.85 -16.89 -14.97
CA GLU A 49 7.48 -16.39 -14.83
C GLU A 49 7.35 -15.34 -13.70
N GLU A 50 7.87 -15.62 -12.51
CA GLU A 50 7.80 -14.69 -11.37
C GLU A 50 8.67 -13.43 -11.60
N GLN A 51 9.76 -13.54 -12.34
CA GLN A 51 10.53 -12.38 -12.82
C GLN A 51 9.71 -11.54 -13.80
N HIS A 52 9.09 -12.17 -14.81
CA HIS A 52 8.23 -11.46 -15.78
C HIS A 52 7.05 -10.78 -15.10
N LEU A 53 6.38 -11.44 -14.15
CA LEU A 53 5.29 -10.85 -13.37
C LEU A 53 5.72 -9.63 -12.58
N ARG A 54 6.94 -9.62 -12.00
CA ARG A 54 7.48 -8.42 -11.31
C ARG A 54 7.74 -7.26 -12.26
N ILE A 55 8.30 -7.53 -13.44
CA ILE A 55 8.58 -6.51 -14.47
C ILE A 55 7.26 -5.91 -14.96
N GLU A 56 6.28 -6.73 -15.28
CA GLU A 56 4.99 -6.26 -15.79
C GLU A 56 4.18 -5.52 -14.72
N ASN A 57 4.25 -5.94 -13.45
CA ASN A 57 3.66 -5.17 -12.34
C ASN A 57 4.30 -3.79 -12.16
N ALA A 58 5.60 -3.63 -12.39
CA ALA A 58 6.24 -2.31 -12.36
C ALA A 58 5.73 -1.44 -13.53
N ARG A 59 5.74 -1.98 -14.75
CA ARG A 59 5.25 -1.29 -15.96
C ARG A 59 3.79 -0.84 -15.84
N LEU A 60 2.93 -1.70 -15.27
CA LEU A 60 1.52 -1.39 -15.03
C LEU A 60 1.30 -0.35 -13.94
N LYS A 61 2.18 -0.28 -12.92
CA LYS A 61 2.14 0.79 -11.91
C LYS A 61 2.54 2.15 -12.49
N ASP A 62 3.61 2.19 -13.28
CA ASP A 62 4.05 3.43 -13.94
C ASP A 62 2.95 3.98 -14.87
N GLU A 63 2.26 3.09 -15.59
CA GLU A 63 1.12 3.46 -16.45
C GLU A 63 -0.11 3.90 -15.64
N LEU A 64 -0.41 3.23 -14.52
CA LEU A 64 -1.47 3.65 -13.60
C LEU A 64 -1.17 5.06 -13.05
N ASP A 65 0.05 5.32 -12.59
CA ASP A 65 0.46 6.62 -12.06
C ASP A 65 0.39 7.71 -13.15
N ARG A 66 0.78 7.39 -14.40
CA ARG A 66 0.63 8.28 -15.56
C ARG A 66 -0.84 8.63 -15.82
N VAL A 67 -1.73 7.65 -15.83
CA VAL A 67 -3.18 7.85 -16.02
C VAL A 67 -3.80 8.59 -14.85
N CYS A 68 -3.43 8.27 -13.61
CA CYS A 68 -3.88 8.97 -12.40
C CYS A 68 -3.43 10.44 -12.37
N ALA A 69 -2.21 10.74 -12.85
CA ALA A 69 -1.72 12.11 -12.98
C ALA A 69 -2.49 12.89 -14.06
N LEU A 70 -2.85 12.27 -15.19
CA LEU A 70 -3.72 12.86 -16.19
C LEU A 70 -5.14 13.08 -15.64
N ALA A 71 -5.75 12.06 -15.04
CA ALA A 71 -7.08 12.15 -14.43
C ALA A 71 -7.15 13.25 -13.37
N SER A 72 -6.12 13.40 -12.53
CA SER A 72 -6.04 14.49 -11.53
C SER A 72 -6.01 15.88 -12.17
N LYS A 73 -5.36 16.04 -13.34
CA LYS A 73 -5.35 17.31 -14.11
C LYS A 73 -6.72 17.62 -14.71
N PHE A 74 -7.42 16.62 -15.24
CA PHE A 74 -8.74 16.80 -15.88
C PHE A 74 -9.90 16.93 -14.87
N LEU A 75 -9.84 16.25 -13.72
CA LEU A 75 -10.92 16.24 -12.72
C LEU A 75 -10.82 17.37 -11.67
N GLY A 76 -9.76 18.19 -11.72
CA GLY A 76 -9.59 19.38 -10.87
C GLY A 76 -9.49 19.09 -9.36
N ARG A 77 -9.32 17.82 -8.98
CA ARG A 77 -9.20 17.34 -7.60
C ARG A 77 -8.11 16.27 -7.54
N PRO A 78 -7.28 16.25 -6.48
CA PRO A 78 -6.32 15.16 -6.30
C PRO A 78 -7.09 13.84 -6.12
N VAL A 79 -6.65 12.79 -6.81
CA VAL A 79 -7.22 11.43 -6.70
C VAL A 79 -6.71 10.75 -5.41
N SER A 80 -6.86 11.42 -4.28
CA SER A 80 -6.55 10.88 -2.94
C SER A 80 -7.54 9.80 -2.48
N GLY A 81 -8.57 9.50 -3.29
CA GLY A 81 -9.64 8.56 -2.96
C GLY A 81 -9.45 7.11 -3.44
N MET A 82 -8.38 6.79 -4.20
CA MET A 82 -8.15 5.42 -4.70
C MET A 82 -6.84 4.77 -4.20
N SER A 83 -5.95 5.52 -3.55
CA SER A 83 -4.75 4.97 -2.92
C SER A 83 -5.07 4.08 -1.71
N SER A 84 -6.24 4.23 -1.10
CA SER A 84 -6.82 3.18 -0.26
C SER A 84 -7.44 2.10 -1.13
N VAL A 85 -6.60 1.15 -1.58
CA VAL A 85 -7.09 -0.23 -1.73
C VAL A 85 -7.68 -0.58 -0.37
N PRO A 86 -9.00 -0.85 -0.25
CA PRO A 86 -9.53 -1.27 1.03
C PRO A 86 -8.77 -2.55 1.43
N PRO A 87 -8.26 -2.67 2.66
CA PRO A 87 -7.70 -3.94 3.09
C PRO A 87 -8.78 -4.98 2.87
N MET A 88 -8.48 -6.00 2.04
CA MET A 88 -9.43 -7.08 1.79
C MET A 88 -9.92 -7.57 3.17
N PRO A 89 -11.23 -7.61 3.42
CA PRO A 89 -11.71 -8.20 4.66
C PRO A 89 -11.17 -9.62 4.68
N SER A 90 -10.34 -9.93 5.67
CA SER A 90 -9.84 -11.28 5.88
C SER A 90 -11.06 -12.14 6.18
N SER A 91 -11.47 -12.92 5.17
CA SER A 91 -12.56 -13.90 5.27
C SER A 91 -12.17 -15.01 6.23
N SER A 92 -12.19 -14.70 7.52
CA SER A 92 -11.93 -15.63 8.61
C SER A 92 -13.08 -16.61 8.68
N LEU A 93 -12.92 -17.73 7.97
CA LEU A 93 -13.80 -18.88 8.03
C LEU A 93 -13.62 -19.58 9.39
N GLU A 94 -14.31 -19.04 10.40
CA GLU A 94 -14.44 -19.62 11.75
C GLU A 94 -15.15 -20.97 11.65
N LEU A 95 -14.36 -22.04 11.55
CA LEU A 95 -14.83 -23.42 11.70
C LEU A 95 -15.10 -23.69 13.19
N GLY A 96 -16.29 -23.30 13.63
CA GLY A 96 -16.73 -23.45 15.02
C GLY A 96 -16.73 -24.89 15.50
N VAL A 97 -15.67 -25.31 16.19
CA VAL A 97 -15.66 -26.48 17.08
C VAL A 97 -15.98 -25.99 18.49
N GLY A 98 -17.23 -26.11 18.89
CA GLY A 98 -17.66 -25.72 20.23
C GLY A 98 -17.23 -26.73 21.30
N SER A 99 -16.66 -26.25 22.40
CA SER A 99 -16.85 -26.81 23.76
C SER A 99 -16.21 -25.94 24.84
N ASN A 100 -17.04 -25.10 25.47
CA ASN A 100 -17.02 -24.66 26.88
C ASN A 100 -15.71 -24.60 27.70
N GLY A 101 -15.44 -23.43 28.29
CA GLY A 101 -15.26 -23.35 29.76
C GLY A 101 -14.27 -22.32 30.34
N PHE A 102 -14.80 -21.43 31.19
CA PHE A 102 -14.13 -20.80 32.36
C PHE A 102 -13.00 -19.76 32.12
N GLY A 103 -12.94 -18.56 32.73
CA GLY A 103 -13.91 -17.83 33.57
C GLY A 103 -13.26 -16.63 34.34
N GLY A 104 -13.92 -15.45 34.36
CA GLY A 104 -13.63 -14.27 35.22
C GLY A 104 -12.36 -13.45 34.89
N LEU A 105 -12.13 -12.17 35.27
CA LEU A 105 -12.85 -11.06 35.96
C LEU A 105 -12.19 -9.71 35.48
N SER A 106 -12.65 -8.46 35.67
CA SER A 106 -13.85 -7.88 36.30
C SER A 106 -14.20 -6.45 35.78
N SER A 107 -15.50 -6.14 35.79
CA SER A 107 -16.21 -4.86 36.05
C SER A 107 -15.47 -3.55 36.40
N VAL A 108 -15.89 -2.44 35.77
CA VAL A 108 -16.54 -1.26 36.40
C VAL A 108 -17.53 -0.60 35.40
N ALA A 109 -18.77 -0.29 35.83
CA ALA A 109 -19.78 0.48 35.07
C ALA A 109 -19.53 2.00 35.19
N THR A 110 -20.06 2.93 34.38
CA THR A 110 -21.47 3.37 34.15
C THR A 110 -21.38 4.53 33.11
N THR A 111 -22.38 5.07 32.40
CA THR A 111 -23.85 5.14 32.50
C THR A 111 -24.54 5.09 31.12
N LEU A 112 -25.86 4.83 31.11
CA LEU A 112 -26.79 5.22 30.03
C LEU A 112 -27.69 6.38 30.52
N PRO A 113 -28.41 7.08 29.62
CA PRO A 113 -29.79 6.66 29.31
C PRO A 113 -30.01 6.51 27.79
N ALA A 114 -30.60 5.44 27.26
CA ALA A 114 -31.93 4.89 27.52
C ALA A 114 -33.08 5.71 26.88
N GLY A 115 -33.36 5.37 25.63
CA GLY A 115 -34.53 5.77 24.83
C GLY A 115 -34.53 4.87 23.59
N ALA A 116 -35.01 3.62 23.74
CA ALA A 116 -36.37 3.21 23.42
C ALA A 116 -36.53 2.96 21.90
N ALA A 117 -36.95 1.74 21.57
CA ALA A 117 -36.96 1.20 20.21
C ALA A 117 -37.94 1.92 19.28
N ASP A 118 -37.67 1.85 17.97
CA ASP A 118 -38.66 1.28 17.07
C ASP A 118 -38.03 0.65 15.82
N PHE A 119 -38.59 -0.48 15.38
CA PHE A 119 -38.22 -1.15 14.14
C PHE A 119 -38.90 -0.44 12.96
N GLY A 120 -38.13 0.33 12.17
CA GLY A 120 -38.63 1.06 11.01
C GLY A 120 -37.81 0.83 9.76
N VAL A 121 -38.11 -0.22 8.99
CA VAL A 121 -37.55 -0.40 7.64
C VAL A 121 -38.20 0.60 6.69
N ALA A 122 -37.52 1.72 6.45
CA ALA A 122 -37.90 2.69 5.44
C ALA A 122 -36.64 3.15 4.68
N GLY A 123 -36.55 2.78 3.39
CA GLY A 123 -35.43 3.18 2.55
C GLY A 123 -35.43 4.68 2.29
N ALA A 124 -34.52 5.41 2.93
CA ALA A 124 -34.24 6.78 2.59
C ALA A 124 -33.33 6.82 1.35
N LEU A 125 -33.92 7.07 0.19
CA LEU A 125 -33.18 7.36 -1.04
C LEU A 125 -32.19 8.50 -0.77
N GLY A 126 -30.89 8.23 -0.94
CA GLY A 126 -29.89 9.27 -0.92
C GLY A 126 -30.19 10.29 -2.01
N VAL A 127 -30.49 11.53 -1.63
CA VAL A 127 -30.75 12.62 -2.56
C VAL A 127 -29.47 12.90 -3.35
N VAL A 128 -29.41 12.36 -4.57
CA VAL A 128 -28.43 12.79 -5.57
C VAL A 128 -28.79 14.23 -5.93
N ALA A 129 -28.00 15.18 -5.46
CA ALA A 129 -28.11 16.57 -5.89
C ALA A 129 -28.00 16.61 -7.43
N PRO A 130 -28.92 17.28 -8.15
CA PRO A 130 -28.91 17.29 -9.61
C PRO A 130 -27.65 17.99 -10.13
N ARG A 131 -26.69 17.20 -10.61
CA ARG A 131 -25.50 17.69 -11.31
C ARG A 131 -26.00 18.41 -12.58
N PRO A 132 -25.57 19.66 -12.87
CA PRO A 132 -26.15 20.42 -13.97
C PRO A 132 -25.98 19.68 -15.31
N PRO A 133 -27.03 19.60 -16.15
CA PRO A 133 -27.06 18.71 -17.32
C PRO A 133 -25.96 19.02 -18.34
N ASN A 134 -25.47 20.27 -18.34
CA ASN A 134 -24.37 20.70 -19.20
C ASN A 134 -23.05 19.95 -18.93
N VAL A 135 -22.77 19.55 -17.69
CA VAL A 135 -21.49 18.90 -17.33
C VAL A 135 -21.39 17.52 -17.96
N MET A 136 -22.45 16.71 -17.89
CA MET A 136 -22.50 15.39 -18.53
C MET A 136 -22.41 15.46 -20.06
N SER A 137 -22.91 16.54 -20.66
CA SER A 137 -22.84 16.78 -22.11
C SER A 137 -21.40 17.10 -22.56
N VAL A 138 -20.73 17.99 -21.83
CA VAL A 138 -19.34 18.37 -22.10
C VAL A 138 -18.38 17.20 -21.80
N GLU A 139 -18.56 16.48 -20.68
CA GLU A 139 -17.83 15.25 -20.36
C GLU A 139 -17.95 14.20 -21.49
N ARG A 140 -19.16 13.98 -22.05
CA ARG A 140 -19.36 13.06 -23.18
C ARG A 140 -18.68 13.52 -24.47
N SER A 141 -18.75 14.81 -24.81
CA SER A 141 -18.14 15.32 -26.04
C SER A 141 -16.60 15.20 -26.00
N MET A 142 -15.98 15.54 -24.86
CA MET A 142 -14.53 15.39 -24.69
C MET A 142 -14.07 13.93 -24.70
N LEU A 143 -14.84 13.01 -24.09
CA LEU A 143 -14.56 11.57 -24.15
C LEU A 143 -14.66 11.01 -25.58
N ALA A 144 -15.60 11.52 -26.39
CA ALA A 144 -15.72 11.12 -27.79
C ALA A 144 -14.56 11.65 -28.66
N GLU A 145 -14.12 12.89 -28.45
CA GLU A 145 -12.93 13.43 -29.12
C GLU A 145 -11.66 12.66 -28.75
N LEU A 146 -11.46 12.35 -27.47
CA LEU A 146 -10.32 11.56 -27.01
C LEU A 146 -10.31 10.15 -27.63
N ALA A 147 -11.47 9.52 -27.76
CA ALA A 147 -11.61 8.20 -28.40
C ALA A 147 -11.36 8.26 -29.92
N LEU A 148 -11.72 9.35 -30.60
CA LEU A 148 -11.41 9.55 -32.02
C LEU A 148 -9.92 9.74 -32.27
N VAL A 149 -9.23 10.55 -31.45
CA VAL A 149 -7.77 10.73 -31.55
C VAL A 149 -7.04 9.41 -31.28
N ALA A 150 -7.43 8.66 -30.25
CA ALA A 150 -6.81 7.37 -29.94
C ALA A 150 -7.03 6.27 -31.02
N MET A 151 -8.00 6.45 -31.91
CA MET A 151 -8.23 5.56 -33.06
C MET A 151 -7.41 5.94 -34.30
N ASP A 152 -6.90 7.18 -34.38
CA ASP A 152 -6.10 7.70 -35.51
C ASP A 152 -4.59 7.46 -35.33
N GLU A 153 -4.16 7.11 -34.10
CA GLU A 153 -2.77 6.77 -33.75
C GLU A 153 -2.46 5.24 -33.81
N LEU A 154 -3.34 4.43 -34.42
CA LEU A 154 -3.24 2.96 -34.58
C LEU A 154 -2.97 2.50 -36.03
#